data_AF-A0A392RS10-F1
#
_entry.id   AF-A0A392RS10-F1
#
_cell.length_a   1.000
_cell.length_b   1.000
_cell.length_c   1.000
_cell.angle_alpha   90.00
_cell.angle_beta   90.00
_cell.angle_gamma   90.00
#
_symmetry.space_group_name_H-M   'P 1'
#
loop_
_entity.id
_entity.type
_entity.pdbx_description
1 polymer ?
#
loop_
_entity_poly.entity_id
_entity_poly.type
_entity_poly.pdbx_seq_one_letter_code
_entity_poly.pdbx_strand_id
1 'polypeptide(L)'
;MQGLQWPAFFHILATRMEGRPKVRMTGMGASMELLVETGKNLSNFARRLGLCLEFYPIACKFGEVVDVSMLQIRPNETLAVHWLQHSLYDSTGPDWKTLRLLEELEPRIITL
;
A
#
# COMPACT_ATOMS: atom_id res chain seq x y z
N MET A 1 -7.88 -7.06 5.61
CA MET A 1 -8.67 -6.49 4.50
C MET A 1 -8.30 -7.21 3.20
N GLN A 2 -9.25 -7.40 2.27
CA GLN A 2 -9.06 -8.18 1.03
C GLN A 2 -8.67 -7.32 -0.20
N GLY A 3 -8.28 -6.07 0.00
CA GLY A 3 -7.79 -5.20 -1.07
C GLY A 3 -8.86 -4.65 -2.04
N LEU A 4 -10.13 -4.62 -1.64
CA LEU A 4 -11.27 -4.24 -2.51
C LEU A 4 -11.24 -2.80 -3.05
N GLN A 5 -10.44 -1.92 -2.45
CA GLN A 5 -10.27 -0.53 -2.90
C GLN A 5 -9.47 -0.42 -4.21
N TRP A 6 -8.53 -1.32 -4.43
CA TRP A 6 -7.49 -1.17 -5.45
C TRP A 6 -7.91 -1.51 -6.90
N PRO A 7 -8.86 -2.43 -7.18
CA PRO A 7 -9.24 -2.76 -8.55
C PRO A 7 -9.70 -1.57 -9.39
N ALA A 8 -10.55 -0.70 -8.84
CA ALA A 8 -11.02 0.49 -9.55
C ALA A 8 -9.87 1.47 -9.84
N PHE A 9 -8.97 1.66 -8.88
CA PHE A 9 -7.78 2.50 -9.06
C PHE A 9 -6.85 1.95 -10.14
N PHE A 10 -6.61 0.63 -10.16
CA PHE A 10 -5.79 -0.01 -11.20
C PHE A 10 -6.41 0.12 -12.59
N HIS A 11 -7.73 0.04 -12.71
CA HIS A 11 -8.42 0.32 -13.98
C HIS A 11 -8.13 1.74 -14.48
N ILE A 12 -8.28 2.74 -13.62
CA ILE A 12 -7.99 4.14 -13.96
C ILE A 12 -6.54 4.29 -14.42
N LEU A 13 -5.58 3.71 -13.70
CA LEU A 13 -4.16 3.77 -14.06
C LEU A 13 -3.85 3.09 -15.40
N ALA A 14 -4.51 1.96 -15.70
CA ALA A 14 -4.29 1.21 -16.93
C ALA A 14 -4.85 1.92 -18.18
N THR A 15 -5.82 2.83 -18.02
CA THR A 15 -6.49 3.56 -19.10
C THR A 15 -6.05 5.03 -19.24
N ARG A 16 -5.04 5.47 -18.47
CA ARG A 16 -4.50 6.84 -18.56
C ARG A 16 -3.94 7.15 -19.96
N MET A 17 -4.28 8.33 -20.48
CA MET A 17 -3.80 8.80 -21.78
C MET A 17 -2.28 9.04 -21.79
N GLU A 18 -1.68 9.43 -20.66
CA GLU A 18 -0.23 9.67 -20.56
C GLU A 18 0.61 8.38 -20.54
N GLY A 19 -0.04 7.22 -20.56
CA GLY A 19 0.59 5.91 -20.45
C GLY A 19 0.43 5.28 -19.07
N ARG A 20 0.65 3.96 -19.02
CA ARG A 20 0.47 3.15 -17.82
C ARG A 20 1.69 3.28 -16.90
N PRO A 21 1.54 3.70 -15.65
CA PRO A 21 2.65 3.74 -14.71
C PRO A 21 3.03 2.34 -14.23
N LYS A 22 4.24 2.20 -13.70
CA LYS A 22 4.58 1.08 -12.81
C LYS A 22 4.06 1.41 -11.42
N VAL A 23 3.41 0.44 -10.78
CA VAL A 23 2.83 0.59 -9.44
C VAL A 23 3.56 -0.35 -8.50
N ARG A 24 4.06 0.19 -7.39
CA ARG A 24 4.52 -0.61 -6.25
C ARG A 24 3.55 -0.37 -5.09
N MET A 25 3.12 -1.45 -4.45
CA MET A 25 2.13 -1.37 -3.38
C MET A 25 2.58 -2.20 -2.19
N THR A 26 2.75 -1.53 -1.05
CA THR A 26 3.04 -2.18 0.23
C THR A 26 1.72 -2.42 0.96
N GLY A 27 1.37 -3.69 1.20
CA GLY A 27 0.16 -4.06 1.94
C GLY A 27 0.49 -4.42 3.38
N MET A 28 -0.12 -3.74 4.35
CA MET A 28 0.09 -3.98 5.78
C MET A 28 -1.13 -4.65 6.43
N GLY A 29 -0.90 -5.52 7.42
CA GLY A 29 -1.96 -6.21 8.14
C GLY A 29 -1.45 -7.25 9.14
N ALA A 30 -2.35 -7.86 9.91
CA ALA A 30 -1.97 -8.78 10.98
C ALA A 30 -1.56 -10.19 10.51
N SER A 31 -1.93 -10.60 9.29
CA SER A 31 -1.73 -11.97 8.80
C SER A 31 -0.97 -11.98 7.48
N MET A 32 0.25 -12.53 7.48
CA MET A 32 1.05 -12.71 6.27
C MET A 32 0.33 -13.57 5.21
N GLU A 33 -0.36 -14.64 5.62
CA GLU A 33 -1.10 -15.52 4.69
C GLU A 33 -2.16 -14.75 3.89
N LEU A 34 -3.07 -14.06 4.59
CA LEU A 34 -4.07 -13.18 3.98
C LEU A 34 -3.47 -12.08 3.10
N LEU A 35 -2.32 -11.48 3.49
CA LEU A 35 -1.64 -10.47 2.69
C LEU A 35 -1.08 -11.06 1.39
N VAL A 36 -0.47 -12.24 1.46
CA VAL A 36 0.06 -12.95 0.27
C VAL A 36 -1.07 -13.34 -0.67
N GLU A 37 -2.19 -13.84 -0.15
CA GLU A 37 -3.37 -14.17 -0.96
C GLU A 37 -3.96 -12.91 -1.63
N THR A 38 -4.13 -11.83 -0.86
CA THR A 38 -4.61 -10.54 -1.38
C THR A 38 -3.67 -10.01 -2.46
N GLY A 39 -2.36 -10.05 -2.22
CA GLY A 39 -1.33 -9.65 -3.17
C GLY A 39 -1.38 -10.44 -4.48
N LYS A 40 -1.59 -11.76 -4.40
CA LYS A 40 -1.77 -12.63 -5.57
C LYS A 40 -2.99 -12.22 -6.37
N ASN A 41 -4.12 -11.99 -5.71
CA ASN A 41 -5.36 -11.59 -6.37
C ASN A 41 -5.23 -10.22 -7.07
N LEU A 42 -4.63 -9.25 -6.40
CA LEU A 42 -4.36 -7.92 -6.96
C LEU A 42 -3.36 -7.97 -8.13
N SER A 43 -2.31 -8.76 -8.02
CA SER A 43 -1.31 -8.95 -9.08
C SER A 43 -1.92 -9.64 -10.31
N ASN A 44 -2.77 -10.63 -10.09
CA ASN A 44 -3.51 -11.30 -11.17
C ASN A 44 -4.46 -10.32 -11.89
N PHE A 45 -5.13 -9.46 -11.14
CA PHE A 45 -6.00 -8.44 -11.69
C PHE A 45 -5.22 -7.39 -12.50
N ALA A 46 -4.17 -6.80 -11.92
CA ALA A 46 -3.31 -5.83 -12.60
C ALA A 46 -2.70 -6.40 -13.91
N ARG A 47 -2.28 -7.67 -13.90
CA ARG A 47 -1.78 -8.37 -15.09
C ARG A 47 -2.83 -8.47 -16.20
N ARG A 48 -4.11 -8.72 -15.88
CA ARG A 48 -5.20 -8.73 -16.88
C ARG A 48 -5.44 -7.36 -17.50
N LEU A 49 -5.13 -6.28 -16.77
CA LEU A 49 -5.18 -4.91 -17.27
C LEU A 49 -3.91 -4.48 -18.03
N GLY A 50 -2.88 -5.32 -18.07
CA GLY A 50 -1.57 -4.95 -18.60
C GLY A 50 -0.88 -3.84 -17.79
N LEU A 51 -1.15 -3.77 -16.49
CA LEU A 51 -0.53 -2.86 -15.53
C LEU A 51 0.60 -3.59 -14.77
N CYS A 52 1.79 -2.97 -14.71
CA CYS A 52 2.90 -3.50 -13.93
C CYS A 52 2.71 -3.21 -12.44
N LEU A 53 2.31 -4.22 -11.67
CA LEU A 53 2.18 -4.14 -10.21
C LEU A 53 3.27 -4.98 -9.53
N GLU A 54 4.00 -4.35 -8.60
CA GLU A 54 4.88 -5.00 -7.62
C GLU A 54 4.23 -4.92 -6.24
N PHE A 55 3.83 -6.05 -5.66
CA PHE A 55 3.17 -6.10 -4.35
C PHE A 55 4.11 -6.59 -3.27
N TYR A 56 4.21 -5.85 -2.15
CA TYR A 56 5.07 -6.16 -1.02
C TYR A 56 4.24 -6.31 0.28
N PRO A 57 4.07 -7.53 0.82
CA PRO A 57 3.33 -7.73 2.06
C PRO A 57 4.19 -7.48 3.30
N ILE A 58 3.66 -6.77 4.30
CA ILE A 58 4.28 -6.59 5.62
C ILE A 58 3.27 -6.97 6.71
N ALA A 59 3.57 -8.02 7.47
CA ALA A 59 2.73 -8.45 8.58
C ALA A 59 3.05 -7.67 9.87
N CYS A 60 2.75 -6.37 9.88
CA CYS A 60 3.02 -5.44 10.97
C CYS A 60 2.02 -4.28 10.93
N LYS A 61 1.77 -3.60 12.05
CA LYS A 61 1.08 -2.30 12.04
C LYS A 61 2.03 -1.19 11.62
N PHE A 62 1.49 -0.12 11.05
CA PHE A 62 2.32 0.98 10.55
C PHE A 62 3.17 1.62 11.65
N GLY A 63 2.59 1.99 12.79
CA GLY A 63 3.29 2.54 13.97
C GLY A 63 4.18 1.56 14.73
N GLU A 64 4.25 0.28 14.31
CA GLU A 64 5.17 -0.72 14.85
C GLU A 64 6.40 -0.93 13.94
N VAL A 65 6.47 -0.24 12.79
CA VAL A 65 7.65 -0.23 11.93
C VAL A 65 8.81 0.44 12.66
N VAL A 66 9.88 -0.33 12.89
CA VAL A 66 11.08 0.13 13.60
C VAL A 66 12.14 0.70 12.67
N ASP A 67 12.10 0.35 11.39
CA ASP A 67 13.03 0.80 10.35
C ASP A 67 12.25 1.07 9.06
N VAL A 68 12.34 2.29 8.55
CA VAL A 68 11.68 2.73 7.31
C VAL A 68 12.13 1.91 6.10
N SER A 69 13.33 1.31 6.14
CA SER A 69 13.82 0.40 5.10
C SER A 69 12.88 -0.79 4.88
N MET A 70 12.09 -1.18 5.89
CA MET A 70 11.07 -2.24 5.79
C MET A 70 9.98 -1.89 4.78
N LEU A 71 9.68 -0.60 4.56
CA LEU A 71 8.65 -0.15 3.63
C LEU A 71 9.09 -0.19 2.15
N GLN A 72 10.37 -0.52 1.90
CA GLN A 72 10.97 -0.69 0.58
C GLN A 72 10.79 0.56 -0.32
N ILE A 73 10.86 1.76 0.28
CA ILE A 73 10.76 3.02 -0.47
C ILE A 73 11.96 3.16 -1.40
N ARG A 74 11.71 3.50 -2.66
CA ARG A 74 12.76 3.68 -3.67
C ARG A 74 12.86 5.14 -4.10
N PRO A 75 14.09 5.64 -4.35
CA PRO A 75 14.26 6.95 -4.97
C PRO A 75 13.63 6.94 -6.37
N ASN A 76 13.06 8.07 -6.77
CA ASN A 76 12.33 8.29 -8.04
C ASN A 76 10.91 7.71 -8.14
N GLU A 77 10.34 7.24 -7.03
CA GLU A 77 8.92 6.91 -6.96
C GLU A 77 8.15 8.02 -6.24
N THR A 78 6.89 8.24 -6.64
CA THR A 78 5.99 9.14 -5.88
C THR A 78 5.30 8.33 -4.79
N LEU A 79 5.56 8.68 -3.53
CA LEU A 79 4.95 8.02 -2.39
C LEU A 79 3.55 8.57 -2.09
N ALA A 80 2.58 7.67 -2.00
CA ALA A 80 1.25 7.93 -1.47
C ALA A 80 0.98 6.99 -0.31
N VAL A 81 0.42 7.51 0.78
CA VAL A 81 -0.03 6.70 1.91
C VAL A 81 -1.55 6.73 1.97
N HIS A 82 -2.16 5.56 2.06
CA HIS A 82 -3.60 5.41 2.22
C HIS A 82 -3.90 4.59 3.47
N TRP A 83 -4.81 5.10 4.28
CA TRP A 83 -5.38 4.41 5.42
C TRP A 83 -6.89 4.59 5.38
N LEU A 84 -7.63 3.55 5.75
CA LEU A 84 -9.07 3.61 5.96
C LEU A 84 -9.33 3.34 7.45
N GLN A 85 -9.68 4.39 8.18
CA GLN A 85 -9.92 4.28 9.62
C GLN A 85 -11.18 3.46 9.92
N HIS A 86 -11.10 2.59 10.93
CA HIS A 86 -12.24 1.77 11.40
C HIS A 86 -12.10 1.41 12.89
N SER A 87 -13.19 0.95 13.51
CA SER A 87 -13.22 0.52 14.92
C SER A 87 -13.18 -1.01 15.13
N LEU A 88 -12.86 -1.79 14.08
CA LEU A 88 -12.85 -3.26 14.17
C LEU A 88 -11.64 -3.82 14.94
N TYR A 89 -10.48 -3.18 14.79
CA TYR A 89 -9.22 -3.50 15.45
C TYR A 89 -8.26 -2.31 15.33
N ASP A 90 -7.21 -2.31 16.14
CA ASP A 90 -6.11 -1.35 16.01
C ASP A 90 -5.27 -1.66 14.75
N SER A 91 -5.36 -0.79 13.74
CA SER A 91 -4.70 -0.96 12.44
C SER A 91 -3.39 -0.17 12.30
N THR A 92 -3.17 0.83 13.16
CA THR A 92 -2.06 1.78 13.07
C THR A 92 -1.04 1.60 14.19
N GLY A 93 -1.42 1.06 15.34
CA GLY A 93 -0.59 1.11 16.54
C GLY A 93 -0.60 2.51 17.17
N PRO A 94 0.40 2.85 18.00
CA PRO A 94 0.43 4.15 18.69
C PRO A 94 0.43 5.33 17.71
N ASP A 95 -0.55 6.23 17.83
CA ASP A 95 -0.76 7.35 16.90
C ASP A 95 0.50 8.21 16.71
N TRP A 96 1.21 8.52 17.79
CA TRP A 96 2.43 9.34 17.72
C TRP A 96 3.56 8.68 16.92
N LYS A 97 3.66 7.33 16.94
CA LYS A 97 4.64 6.61 16.12
C LYS A 97 4.22 6.62 14.65
N THR A 98 2.93 6.44 14.38
CA THR A 98 2.36 6.54 13.04
C THR A 98 2.60 7.93 12.44
N LEU A 99 2.32 9.00 13.19
CA LEU A 99 2.57 10.38 12.74
C LEU A 99 4.06 10.64 12.48
N ARG A 100 4.95 10.22 13.39
CA ARG A 100 6.39 10.36 13.22
C ARG A 100 6.90 9.66 11.96
N LEU A 101 6.40 8.45 11.67
CA LEU A 101 6.76 7.74 10.44
C LEU A 101 6.23 8.44 9.19
N LEU A 102 5.02 9.01 9.23
CA LEU A 102 4.50 9.81 8.11
C LEU A 102 5.34 11.07 7.85
N GLU A 103 5.81 11.72 8.91
CA GLU A 103 6.74 12.86 8.81
C GLU A 103 8.08 12.42 8.19
N GLU A 104 8.65 11.30 8.64
CA GLU A 104 9.92 10.77 8.11
C GLU A 104 9.83 10.34 6.64
N LEU A 105 8.66 9.86 6.21
CA LEU A 105 8.43 9.39 4.84
C LEU A 105 8.17 10.51 3.82
N GLU A 106 7.78 11.71 4.29
CA GLU A 106 7.41 12.85 3.45
C GLU A 106 6.54 12.48 2.23
N PRO A 107 5.41 11.77 2.40
CA PRO A 107 4.60 11.31 1.28
C PRO A 107 4.00 12.49 0.52
N ARG A 108 3.83 12.34 -0.79
CA ARG A 108 3.22 13.38 -1.64
C ARG A 108 1.76 13.60 -1.30
N ILE A 109 1.08 12.54 -0.87
CA ILE A 109 -0.32 12.58 -0.47
C ILE A 109 -0.59 11.54 0.61
N ILE A 110 -1.41 11.93 1.59
CA ILE A 110 -1.97 11.05 2.60
C ILE A 110 -3.49 11.08 2.43
N THR A 111 -4.12 9.91 2.47
CA THR A 111 -5.59 9.76 2.43
C THR A 111 -6.02 8.92 3.63
N LEU A 112 -7.06 9.37 4.34
CA LEU A 112 -7.57 8.84 5.61
C LEU A 112 -9.04 8.40 5.46
#